data_AF-A0A7C4E724-F1
#
_entry.id   AF-A0A7C4E724-F1
#
_cell.length_a   1.000
_cell.length_b   1.000
_cell.length_c   1.000
_cell.angle_alpha   90.00
_cell.angle_beta   90.00
_cell.angle_gamma   90.00
#
_symmetry.space_group_name_H-M   'P 1'
#
loop_
_entity.id
_entity.type
_entity.pdbx_description
1 polymer ?
#
loop_
_entity_poly.entity_id
_entity_poly.type
_entity_poly.pdbx_seq_one_letter_code
_entity_poly.pdbx_strand_id
1 'polypeptide(L)'
;MYTQAIDLPQGTKDEAARGPRSLKEAEYEAEFDAKVARGDFIEPKDWMPPGYRKTLIRQISQHAHSEIVGMLPEGNWITRAPTLKRKCILLAKVQDEGGHGMYLYAAAETLGVSRDELIEALHSGRAKYSSIFNYPTLTWADIGVIGWLVDGAAIMNQIPLCRCSYGPYARAMIRICK
;
A
#
# COMPACT_ATOMS: atom_id res chain seq x y z
N MET A 1 8.13 14.92 -6.37
CA MET A 1 8.30 14.61 -4.93
C MET A 1 7.25 13.56 -4.60
N TYR A 2 7.66 12.34 -4.26
CA TYR A 2 6.76 11.18 -4.04
C TYR A 2 6.07 11.33 -2.68
N THR A 3 5.13 12.26 -2.57
CA THR A 3 4.34 12.41 -1.35
C THR A 3 3.13 11.50 -1.48
N GLN A 4 3.25 10.27 -0.96
CA GLN A 4 2.09 9.74 -0.25
C GLN A 4 1.78 10.80 0.80
N ALA A 5 0.68 11.54 0.62
CA ALA A 5 0.24 12.47 1.64
C ALA A 5 -0.01 11.64 2.89
N ILE A 6 0.96 11.67 3.81
CA ILE A 6 0.70 11.38 5.21
C ILE A 6 -0.18 12.55 5.64
N ASP A 7 -1.48 12.43 5.39
CA ASP A 7 -2.45 13.16 6.19
C ASP A 7 -2.21 12.65 7.60
N LEU A 8 -1.35 13.34 8.35
CA LEU A 8 -1.30 13.22 9.80
C LEU A 8 -2.76 13.40 10.24
N PRO A 9 -3.33 12.46 11.00
CA PRO A 9 -4.68 12.66 11.51
C PRO A 9 -4.66 14.00 12.25
N GLN A 10 -5.31 15.03 11.69
CA GLN A 10 -5.74 16.16 12.49
C GLN A 10 -6.60 15.52 13.56
N GLY A 11 -6.15 15.60 14.82
CA GLY A 11 -6.76 14.92 15.96
C GLY A 11 -8.26 14.97 15.82
N THR A 12 -8.87 13.83 15.50
CA THR A 12 -10.31 13.75 15.37
C THR A 12 -10.86 14.06 16.76
N LYS A 13 -11.94 14.84 16.85
CA LYS A 13 -12.63 15.15 18.13
C LYS A 13 -12.93 13.90 18.98
N ASP A 14 -12.87 12.71 18.38
CA ASP A 14 -12.98 11.39 19.02
C ASP A 14 -11.82 11.03 19.97
N GLU A 15 -10.61 11.57 19.81
CA GLU A 15 -9.50 11.29 20.75
C GLU A 15 -9.72 11.97 22.11
N ALA A 16 -10.37 13.14 22.12
CA ALA A 16 -10.73 13.86 23.34
C ALA A 16 -11.96 13.28 24.07
N ALA A 17 -12.67 12.33 23.45
CA ALA A 17 -13.93 11.77 23.95
C ALA A 17 -13.83 10.34 24.50
N ARG A 18 -12.63 9.73 24.51
CA ARG A 18 -12.45 8.41 25.13
C ARG A 18 -12.46 8.54 26.65
N GLY A 19 -13.54 8.08 27.27
CA GLY A 19 -13.64 7.89 28.72
C GLY A 19 -12.51 7.01 29.27
N PRO A 20 -12.42 6.83 30.60
CA PRO A 20 -11.33 6.09 31.23
C PRO A 20 -11.21 4.69 30.62
N ARG A 21 -10.00 4.33 30.15
CA ARG A 21 -9.70 3.00 29.58
C ARG A 21 -9.88 1.93 30.64
N SER A 22 -10.36 0.77 30.24
CA SER A 22 -10.40 -0.40 31.14
C SER A 22 -8.98 -0.90 31.44
N LEU A 23 -8.76 -1.48 32.62
CA LEU A 23 -7.45 -2.04 33.01
C LEU A 23 -6.95 -3.09 32.00
N LYS A 24 -7.87 -3.89 31.46
CA LYS A 24 -7.59 -4.93 30.46
C LYS A 24 -7.13 -4.37 29.11
N GLU A 25 -7.66 -3.22 28.69
CA GLU A 25 -7.17 -2.53 27.48
C GLU A 25 -5.77 -1.98 27.67
N ALA A 26 -5.46 -1.44 28.86
CA ALA A 26 -4.12 -0.95 29.16
C ALA A 26 -3.07 -2.08 29.16
N GLU A 27 -3.43 -3.28 29.64
CA GLU A 27 -2.58 -4.46 29.58
C GLU A 27 -2.30 -4.90 28.13
N TYR A 28 -3.32 -4.95 27.28
CA TYR A 28 -3.14 -5.29 25.86
C TYR A 28 -2.33 -4.25 25.08
N GLU A 29 -2.51 -2.95 25.38
CA GLU A 29 -1.68 -1.88 24.81
C GLU A 29 -0.21 -2.04 25.21
N ALA A 30 0.08 -2.31 26.49
CA ALA A 30 1.44 -2.54 26.96
C ALA A 30 2.09 -3.78 26.32
N GLU A 31 1.34 -4.87 26.14
CA GLU A 31 1.83 -6.06 25.44
C GLU A 31 2.14 -5.77 23.96
N PHE A 32 1.26 -5.05 23.28
CA PHE A 32 1.46 -4.61 21.90
C PHE A 32 2.73 -3.75 21.76
N ASP A 33 2.89 -2.74 22.61
CA ASP A 33 4.03 -1.84 22.59
C ASP A 33 5.34 -2.60 22.87
N ALA A 34 5.33 -3.51 23.85
CA ALA A 34 6.48 -4.35 24.16
C ALA A 34 6.85 -5.27 22.99
N LYS A 35 5.85 -5.81 22.27
CA LYS A 35 6.06 -6.65 21.08
C LYS A 35 6.70 -5.86 19.95
N VAL A 36 6.17 -4.67 19.65
CA VAL A 36 6.75 -3.76 18.64
C VAL A 36 8.17 -3.35 19.02
N ALA A 37 8.44 -3.02 20.29
CA ALA A 37 9.76 -2.60 20.77
C ALA A 37 10.84 -3.69 20.63
N ARG A 38 10.45 -4.98 20.69
CA ARG A 38 11.36 -6.11 20.44
C ARG A 38 11.61 -6.37 18.95
N GLY A 39 10.88 -5.70 18.05
CA GLY A 39 10.93 -5.95 16.62
C GLY A 39 10.16 -7.20 16.18
N ASP A 40 9.27 -7.72 17.03
CA ASP A 40 8.40 -8.85 16.68
C ASP A 40 7.29 -8.40 15.72
N PHE A 41 6.81 -9.32 14.88
CA PHE A 41 5.68 -9.05 14.00
C PHE A 41 4.34 -9.14 14.72
N ILE A 42 3.46 -8.18 14.44
CA ILE A 42 2.03 -8.25 14.71
C ILE A 42 1.36 -9.08 13.61
N GLU A 43 0.60 -10.10 14.01
CA GLU A 43 -0.08 -11.04 13.13
C GLU A 43 -1.62 -10.86 13.17
N PRO A 44 -2.38 -11.40 12.20
CA PRO A 44 -3.83 -11.14 12.08
C PRO A 44 -4.68 -11.45 13.32
N LYS A 45 -4.29 -12.48 14.09
CA LYS A 45 -4.99 -12.94 15.29
C LYS A 45 -4.57 -12.19 16.55
N ASP A 46 -3.50 -11.41 16.50
CA ASP A 46 -3.03 -10.64 17.64
C ASP A 46 -4.01 -9.50 17.93
N TRP A 47 -4.12 -9.15 19.21
CA TRP A 47 -4.70 -7.87 19.58
C TRP A 47 -3.83 -6.74 19.03
N MET A 48 -4.48 -5.68 18.52
CA MET A 48 -3.79 -4.49 18.06
C MET A 48 -4.68 -3.26 18.27
N PRO A 49 -4.10 -2.08 18.52
CA PRO A 49 -4.88 -0.85 18.72
C PRO A 49 -5.79 -0.56 17.51
N PRO A 50 -7.04 -0.10 17.72
CA PRO A 50 -7.95 0.23 16.63
C PRO A 50 -7.38 1.26 15.63
N GLY A 51 -6.60 2.24 16.13
CA GLY A 51 -5.92 3.24 15.30
C GLY A 51 -4.81 2.64 14.42
N TYR A 52 -4.07 1.67 14.94
CA TYR A 52 -3.07 0.91 14.20
C TYR A 52 -3.73 0.11 13.06
N ARG A 53 -4.78 -0.66 13.36
CA ARG A 53 -5.57 -1.42 12.37
C ARG A 53 -6.11 -0.52 11.26
N LYS A 54 -6.78 0.58 11.63
CA LYS A 54 -7.38 1.54 10.68
C LYS A 54 -6.33 2.18 9.78
N THR A 55 -5.17 2.54 10.34
CA THR A 55 -4.08 3.15 9.57
C THR A 55 -3.44 2.16 8.61
N LEU A 56 -3.25 0.91 9.01
CA LEU A 56 -2.75 -0.13 8.11
C LEU A 56 -3.74 -0.47 7.01
N ILE A 57 -5.04 -0.59 7.30
CA ILE A 57 -6.07 -0.76 6.26
C ILE A 57 -5.94 0.36 5.23
N ARG A 58 -5.91 1.62 5.69
CA ARG A 58 -5.75 2.79 4.82
C ARG A 58 -4.47 2.69 3.99
N GLN A 59 -3.33 2.41 4.61
CA GLN A 59 -2.04 2.43 3.92
C GLN A 59 -1.91 1.28 2.92
N ILE A 60 -2.23 0.05 3.33
CA ILE A 60 -2.10 -1.15 2.50
C ILE A 60 -3.12 -1.10 1.35
N SER A 61 -4.35 -0.64 1.59
CA SER A 61 -5.35 -0.51 0.53
C SER A 61 -4.92 0.52 -0.50
N GLN A 62 -4.44 1.69 -0.07
CA GLN A 62 -3.99 2.73 -1.00
C GLN A 62 -2.71 2.32 -1.74
N HIS A 63 -1.87 1.47 -1.14
CA HIS A 63 -0.78 0.80 -1.84
C HIS A 63 -1.32 -0.14 -2.92
N ALA A 64 -2.28 -1.01 -2.59
CA ALA A 64 -2.92 -1.91 -3.57
C ALA A 64 -3.58 -1.13 -4.71
N HIS A 65 -4.30 -0.06 -4.40
CA HIS A 65 -4.90 0.83 -5.40
C HIS A 65 -3.83 1.46 -6.31
N SER A 66 -2.66 1.79 -5.76
CA SER A 66 -1.56 2.35 -6.53
C SER A 66 -1.02 1.35 -7.55
N GLU A 67 -0.88 0.07 -7.20
CA GLU A 67 -0.49 -0.97 -8.16
C GLU A 67 -1.52 -1.08 -9.29
N ILE A 68 -2.82 -1.12 -8.96
CA ILE A 68 -3.88 -1.27 -9.98
C ILE A 68 -3.99 -0.04 -10.89
N VAL A 69 -3.93 1.17 -10.34
CA VAL A 69 -4.06 2.40 -11.12
C VAL A 69 -2.77 2.67 -11.92
N GLY A 70 -1.61 2.23 -11.44
CA GLY A 70 -0.32 2.33 -12.13
C GLY A 70 -0.27 1.60 -13.48
N MET A 71 -1.04 0.51 -13.61
CA MET A 71 -1.18 -0.22 -14.87
C MET A 71 -1.78 0.62 -16.01
N LEU A 72 -2.54 1.70 -15.70
CA LEU A 72 -3.23 2.52 -16.72
C LEU A 72 -2.26 3.35 -17.59
N PRO A 73 -1.40 4.23 -17.04
CA PRO A 73 -0.46 5.02 -17.84
C PRO A 73 0.52 4.15 -18.63
N GLU A 74 0.94 3.00 -18.09
CA GLU A 74 1.82 2.05 -18.78
C GLU A 74 1.07 1.22 -19.82
N GLY A 75 -0.12 0.73 -19.48
CA GLY A 75 -1.03 0.00 -20.36
C GLY A 75 -1.36 0.77 -21.64
N ASN A 76 -1.44 2.10 -21.55
CA ASN A 76 -1.61 3.01 -22.68
C ASN A 76 -0.59 2.76 -23.81
N TRP A 77 0.63 2.32 -23.50
CA TRP A 77 1.71 2.10 -24.47
C TRP A 77 1.95 0.65 -24.88
N ILE A 78 1.23 -0.33 -24.31
CA ILE A 78 1.40 -1.76 -24.63
C ILE A 78 1.27 -2.01 -26.14
N THR A 79 0.25 -1.44 -26.80
CA THR A 79 0.02 -1.66 -28.24
C THR A 79 1.04 -0.92 -29.13
N ARG A 80 1.66 0.14 -28.61
CA ARG A 80 2.50 1.11 -29.33
C ARG A 80 3.99 1.06 -29.00
N ALA A 81 4.41 0.10 -28.18
CA ALA A 81 5.83 -0.11 -27.87
C ALA A 81 6.64 -0.30 -29.17
N PRO A 82 7.82 0.35 -29.31
CA PRO A 82 8.52 0.50 -30.59
C PRO A 82 9.19 -0.79 -31.08
N THR A 83 9.32 -1.80 -30.22
CA THR A 83 9.86 -3.11 -30.59
C THR A 83 9.11 -4.21 -29.83
N LEU A 84 9.06 -5.42 -30.40
CA LEU A 84 8.46 -6.58 -29.73
C LEU A 84 9.15 -6.90 -28.40
N LYS A 85 10.49 -6.79 -28.35
CA LYS A 85 11.24 -6.97 -27.10
C LYS A 85 10.74 -6.05 -25.98
N ARG A 86 10.56 -4.76 -26.27
CA ARG A 86 10.05 -3.80 -25.28
C ARG A 86 8.59 -4.01 -24.95
N LYS A 87 7.77 -4.42 -25.93
CA LYS A 87 6.37 -4.81 -25.71
C LYS A 87 6.24 -5.97 -24.73
N CYS A 88 7.04 -7.03 -24.89
CA CYS A 88 7.03 -8.18 -23.98
C CYS A 88 7.47 -7.79 -22.56
N ILE A 89 8.51 -6.96 -22.41
CA ILE A 89 8.95 -6.48 -21.09
C ILE A 89 7.86 -5.66 -20.41
N LEU A 90 7.23 -4.74 -21.14
CA LEU A 90 6.14 -3.91 -20.59
C LEU A 90 4.92 -4.75 -20.19
N LEU A 91 4.55 -5.74 -20.99
CA LEU A 91 3.48 -6.69 -20.66
C LEU A 91 3.78 -7.46 -19.37
N ALA A 92 5.01 -7.98 -19.22
CA ALA A 92 5.42 -8.67 -18.02
C ALA A 92 5.37 -7.74 -16.79
N LYS A 93 5.88 -6.51 -16.92
CA LYS A 93 5.82 -5.50 -15.84
C LYS A 93 4.39 -5.21 -15.39
N VAL A 94 3.49 -4.90 -16.33
CA VAL A 94 2.09 -4.60 -16.00
C VAL A 94 1.36 -5.82 -15.43
N GLN A 95 1.73 -7.03 -15.86
CA GLN A 95 1.23 -8.27 -15.26
C GLN A 95 1.69 -8.41 -13.79
N ASP A 96 2.95 -8.13 -13.50
CA ASP A 96 3.50 -8.18 -12.14
C ASP A 96 2.83 -7.15 -11.23
N GLU A 97 2.57 -5.92 -11.70
CA GLU A 97 1.79 -4.91 -10.95
C GLU A 97 0.40 -5.42 -10.57
N GLY A 98 -0.29 -6.08 -11.51
CA GLY A 98 -1.56 -6.74 -11.24
C GLY A 98 -1.44 -7.78 -10.10
N GLY A 99 -0.38 -8.59 -10.12
CA GLY A 99 -0.07 -9.57 -9.07
C GLY A 99 0.26 -8.92 -7.72
N HIS A 100 1.04 -7.84 -7.72
CA HIS A 100 1.40 -7.07 -6.53
C HIS A 100 0.15 -6.49 -5.85
N GLY A 101 -0.76 -5.93 -6.65
CA GLY A 101 -2.06 -5.46 -6.18
C GLY A 101 -2.84 -6.57 -5.45
N MET A 102 -2.83 -7.80 -5.97
CA MET A 102 -3.50 -8.94 -5.32
C MET A 102 -2.84 -9.32 -3.99
N TYR A 103 -1.50 -9.32 -3.90
CA TYR A 103 -0.82 -9.58 -2.63
C TYR A 103 -1.15 -8.53 -1.57
N LEU A 104 -1.25 -7.26 -1.96
CA LEU A 104 -1.58 -6.17 -1.05
C LEU A 104 -3.04 -6.20 -0.60
N TYR A 105 -3.99 -6.48 -1.50
CA TYR A 105 -5.38 -6.69 -1.10
C TYR A 105 -5.50 -7.86 -0.13
N ALA A 106 -4.87 -9.01 -0.42
CA ALA A 106 -4.87 -10.14 0.49
C ALA A 106 -4.27 -9.80 1.87
N ALA A 107 -3.21 -8.99 1.92
CA ALA A 107 -2.65 -8.51 3.19
C ALA A 107 -3.63 -7.59 3.94
N ALA A 108 -4.33 -6.69 3.24
CA ALA A 108 -5.34 -5.82 3.85
C ALA A 108 -6.53 -6.61 4.39
N GLU A 109 -6.99 -7.65 3.69
CA GLU A 109 -8.12 -8.49 4.11
C GLU A 109 -7.85 -9.20 5.45
N THR A 110 -6.59 -9.49 5.78
CA THR A 110 -6.23 -10.03 7.09
C THR A 110 -6.50 -9.09 8.27
N LEU A 111 -6.80 -7.80 8.00
CA LEU A 111 -7.22 -6.82 9.00
C LEU A 111 -8.74 -6.75 9.19
N GLY A 112 -9.51 -7.57 8.47
CA GLY A 112 -10.96 -7.71 8.63
C GLY A 112 -11.81 -6.81 7.73
N VAL A 113 -11.26 -6.34 6.61
CA VAL A 113 -11.99 -5.61 5.55
C VAL A 113 -12.11 -6.50 4.31
N SER A 114 -13.13 -6.30 3.48
CA SER A 114 -13.23 -7.01 2.20
C SER A 114 -12.55 -6.22 1.07
N ARG A 115 -11.98 -6.92 0.07
CA ARG A 115 -11.47 -6.25 -1.13
C ARG A 115 -12.52 -5.41 -1.85
N ASP A 116 -13.77 -5.86 -1.88
CA ASP A 116 -14.88 -5.14 -2.54
C ASP A 116 -15.12 -3.78 -1.87
N GLU A 117 -15.09 -3.71 -0.53
CA GLU A 117 -15.17 -2.43 0.20
C GLU A 117 -14.01 -1.48 -0.15
N LEU A 118 -12.80 -2.04 -0.31
CA LEU A 118 -11.62 -1.26 -0.65
C LEU A 118 -11.70 -0.72 -2.09
N ILE A 119 -12.13 -1.55 -3.05
CA ILE A 119 -12.33 -1.13 -4.45
C ILE A 119 -13.44 -0.08 -4.54
N GLU A 120 -14.55 -0.26 -3.83
CA GLU A 120 -15.61 0.73 -3.79
C GLU A 120 -15.12 2.06 -3.20
N ALA A 121 -14.28 2.02 -2.15
CA ALA A 121 -13.68 3.22 -1.60
C ALA A 121 -12.75 3.94 -2.60
N LEU A 122 -12.03 3.20 -3.44
CA LEU A 122 -11.24 3.76 -4.54
C LEU A 122 -12.15 4.43 -5.59
N HIS A 123 -13.15 3.71 -6.10
CA HIS A 123 -14.04 4.23 -7.15
C HIS A 123 -14.88 5.41 -6.69
N SER A 124 -15.29 5.44 -5.42
CA SER A 124 -16.04 6.56 -4.85
C SER A 124 -15.13 7.75 -4.45
N GLY A 125 -13.81 7.67 -4.66
CA GLY A 125 -12.85 8.71 -4.30
C GLY A 125 -12.59 8.89 -2.80
N ARG A 126 -13.06 7.96 -1.94
CA ARG A 126 -12.82 7.99 -0.49
C ARG A 126 -11.43 7.50 -0.12
N ALA A 127 -10.86 6.61 -0.93
CA ALA A 127 -9.48 6.14 -0.82
C ALA A 127 -8.62 6.74 -1.94
N LYS A 128 -7.36 7.02 -1.61
CA LYS A 128 -6.38 7.58 -2.55
C LYS A 128 -5.59 6.45 -3.23
N TYR A 129 -4.81 6.85 -4.23
CA TYR A 129 -3.71 6.07 -4.83
C TYR A 129 -2.53 7.02 -5.04
N SER A 130 -1.38 6.50 -5.45
CA SER A 130 -0.18 7.31 -5.67
C SER A 130 -0.45 8.42 -6.68
N SER A 131 -0.13 9.66 -6.31
CA SER A 131 -0.43 10.84 -7.11
C SER A 131 0.24 10.83 -8.49
N ILE A 132 1.36 10.12 -8.64
CA ILE A 132 2.12 10.02 -9.88
C ILE A 132 1.31 9.44 -11.05
N PHE A 133 0.29 8.63 -10.78
CA PHE A 133 -0.53 8.01 -11.82
C PHE A 133 -1.62 8.92 -12.39
N ASN A 134 -1.68 10.18 -11.94
CA ASN A 134 -2.51 11.22 -12.57
C ASN A 134 -1.82 11.92 -13.75
N TYR A 135 -0.56 11.60 -14.04
CA TYR A 135 0.21 12.23 -15.11
C TYR A 135 0.14 11.40 -16.41
N PRO A 136 -0.07 12.02 -17.57
CA PRO A 136 -0.23 11.29 -18.83
C PRO A 136 1.11 10.81 -19.39
N THR A 137 1.08 9.67 -20.10
CA THR A 137 2.23 9.14 -20.87
C THR A 137 2.15 9.58 -22.33
N LEU A 138 2.78 10.70 -22.67
CA LEU A 138 2.62 11.37 -23.97
C LEU A 138 3.52 10.80 -25.07
N THR A 139 4.66 10.21 -24.70
CA THR A 139 5.69 9.64 -25.59
C THR A 139 6.17 8.30 -25.06
N TRP A 140 6.87 7.52 -25.91
CA TRP A 140 7.46 6.25 -25.47
C TRP A 140 8.53 6.46 -24.38
N ALA A 141 9.19 7.62 -24.36
CA ALA A 141 10.20 7.94 -23.36
C ALA A 141 9.60 7.95 -21.94
N ASP A 142 8.34 8.33 -21.78
CA ASP A 142 7.65 8.35 -20.49
C ASP A 142 7.60 6.95 -19.85
N ILE A 143 7.46 5.88 -20.64
CA ILE A 143 7.47 4.50 -20.12
C ILE A 143 8.85 4.12 -19.57
N GLY A 144 9.92 4.55 -20.24
CA GLY A 144 11.28 4.39 -19.72
C GLY A 144 11.51 5.18 -18.43
N VAL A 145 10.95 6.39 -18.35
CA VAL A 145 11.05 7.25 -17.15
C VAL A 145 10.23 6.70 -15.99
N ILE A 146 9.04 6.15 -16.23
CA ILE A 146 8.24 5.47 -15.19
C ILE A 146 9.04 4.28 -14.64
N GLY A 147 9.45 3.35 -15.51
CA GLY A 147 10.18 2.15 -15.11
C GLY A 147 11.53 2.41 -14.43
N TRP A 148 12.08 3.62 -14.54
CA TRP A 148 13.32 3.99 -13.88
C TRP A 148 13.11 4.90 -12.67
N LEU A 149 12.51 6.08 -12.84
CA LEU A 149 12.39 7.09 -11.79
C LEU A 149 11.20 6.85 -10.87
N VAL A 150 10.05 6.48 -11.43
CA VAL A 150 8.83 6.24 -10.63
C VAL A 150 8.99 4.94 -9.84
N ASP A 151 9.36 3.86 -10.51
CA ASP A 151 9.63 2.57 -9.86
C ASP A 151 10.83 2.68 -8.91
N GLY A 152 11.89 3.39 -9.30
CA GLY A 152 13.03 3.64 -8.42
C GLY A 152 12.64 4.33 -7.12
N ALA A 153 11.75 5.33 -7.20
CA ALA A 153 11.20 5.98 -6.00
C ALA A 153 10.30 5.03 -5.19
N ALA A 154 9.51 4.18 -5.85
CA ALA A 154 8.69 3.18 -5.19
C ALA A 154 9.55 2.17 -4.41
N ILE A 155 10.61 1.64 -5.02
CA ILE A 155 11.55 0.69 -4.38
C ILE A 155 12.19 1.32 -3.14
N MET A 156 12.62 2.58 -3.22
CA MET A 156 13.20 3.29 -2.07
C MET A 156 12.22 3.42 -0.90
N ASN A 157 10.92 3.49 -1.17
CA ASN A 157 9.87 3.50 -0.15
C ASN A 157 9.47 2.09 0.33
N GLN A 158 9.47 1.09 -0.56
CA GLN A 158 9.00 -0.27 -0.27
C GLN A 158 10.05 -1.11 0.48
N ILE A 159 11.35 -0.97 0.19
CA ILE A 159 12.40 -1.75 0.88
C ILE A 159 12.35 -1.58 2.41
N PRO A 160 12.21 -0.35 2.96
CA PRO A 160 12.02 -0.18 4.40
C PRO A 160 10.77 -0.90 4.96
N LEU A 161 9.70 -0.99 4.16
CA LEU A 161 8.44 -1.65 4.56
C LEU A 161 8.55 -3.18 4.63
N CYS A 162 9.60 -3.79 4.06
CA CYS A 162 9.92 -5.20 4.28
C CYS A 162 10.18 -5.54 5.76
N ARG A 163 10.39 -4.53 6.61
CA ARG A 163 10.57 -4.67 8.07
C ARG A 163 9.50 -3.94 8.88
N CYS A 164 8.36 -3.58 8.26
CA CYS A 164 7.27 -2.97 9.01
C CYS A 164 6.69 -3.96 10.04
N SER A 165 6.06 -3.43 11.10
CA SER A 165 5.61 -4.22 12.24
C SER A 165 4.47 -5.19 11.93
N TYR A 166 3.74 -5.04 10.82
CA TYR A 166 2.64 -5.95 10.48
C TYR A 166 3.13 -7.07 9.54
N GLY A 167 3.14 -8.30 10.07
CA GLY A 167 3.72 -9.46 9.41
C GLY A 167 3.19 -9.72 7.99
N PRO A 168 1.86 -9.76 7.76
CA PRO A 168 1.32 -9.97 6.41
C PRO A 168 1.81 -8.94 5.39
N TYR A 169 1.89 -7.68 5.80
CA TYR A 169 2.34 -6.60 4.92
C TYR A 169 3.86 -6.67 4.66
N ALA A 170 4.67 -6.90 5.69
CA ALA A 170 6.11 -7.10 5.54
C ALA A 170 6.43 -8.26 4.58
N ARG A 171 5.71 -9.39 4.69
CA ARG A 171 5.87 -10.54 3.79
C ARG A 171 5.44 -10.25 2.36
N ALA A 172 4.38 -9.46 2.16
CA ALA A 172 3.99 -9.00 0.82
C ALA A 172 5.10 -8.11 0.21
N MET A 173 5.64 -7.16 0.98
CA MET A 173 6.74 -6.29 0.53
C MET A 173 8.00 -7.08 0.14
N ILE A 174 8.36 -8.12 0.89
CA ILE A 174 9.50 -8.98 0.52
C ILE A 174 9.28 -9.68 -0.83
N ARG A 175 8.03 -10.03 -1.19
CA ARG A 175 7.73 -10.62 -2.50
C ARG A 175 7.75 -9.59 -3.61
N ILE A 176 7.22 -8.38 -3.34
CA ILE A 176 7.12 -7.28 -4.31
C ILE A 176 8.49 -6.66 -4.62
N CYS A 177 9.39 -6.57 -3.63
CA CYS A 177 10.73 -6.00 -3.79
C CYS A 177 11.77 -6.97 -4.38
N LYS A 178 11.38 -8.20 -4.73
CA LYS A 178 12.27 -9.20 -5.33
C LYS A 178 12.16 -9.18 -6.84
#